data_AF-A0A1Q3E9A3-F1
#
_entry.id   AF-A0A1Q3E9A3-F1
#
_cell.length_a   1.000
_cell.length_b   1.000
_cell.length_c   1.000
_cell.angle_alpha   90.00
_cell.angle_beta   90.00
_cell.angle_gamma   90.00
#
_symmetry.space_group_name_H-M   'P 1'
#
loop_
_entity.id
_entity.type
_entity.pdbx_description
1 polymer ?
#
loop_
_entity_poly.entity_id
_entity_poly.type
_entity_poly.pdbx_seq_one_letter_code
_entity_poly.pdbx_strand_id
1 'polypeptide(L)'
;MLASITSLSPSVQARLRGSVKKMIMWEPPAHCLGVKLPPTYIPLLDENLAPDVRPLVFRKWVALHFHHGDLSLRHDMSQIDQGNDNTRRTSPFDATSPEELATLTDLRPGARCDNYLIAPTFMDVERSIVYKALFDSTTRSTWSGVDVWHLVGDKATHTVHMATWYLKDQVELAGTPHPAILFAENPGASHFYMWEDPEGAMKKLEALTRPLKCDP
;
A
#
# COMPACT_ATOMS: atom_id res chain seq x y z
N MET A 1 -1.80 10.83 -10.42
CA MET A 1 -2.73 11.99 -10.33
C MET A 1 -2.30 13.01 -9.28
N LEU A 2 -2.03 12.64 -8.02
CA LEU A 2 -1.59 13.58 -6.97
C LEU A 2 -0.42 14.48 -7.41
N ALA A 3 0.69 13.85 -7.84
CA ALA A 3 1.91 14.54 -8.28
C ALA A 3 1.72 15.43 -9.53
N SER A 4 0.61 15.28 -10.25
CA SER A 4 0.37 15.92 -11.53
C SER A 4 -0.55 17.13 -11.42
N ILE A 5 -1.13 17.45 -10.25
CA ILE A 5 -2.08 18.57 -10.15
C ILE A 5 -1.48 19.89 -10.63
N THR A 6 -0.17 20.09 -10.39
CA THR A 6 0.58 21.29 -10.76
C THR A 6 0.79 21.44 -12.27
N SER A 7 0.61 20.37 -13.05
CA SER A 7 0.68 20.43 -14.53
C SER A 7 -0.70 20.60 -15.20
N LEU A 8 -1.79 20.62 -14.42
CA LEU A 8 -3.14 20.81 -14.95
C LEU A 8 -3.47 22.30 -15.09
N SER A 9 -4.44 22.64 -15.95
CA SER A 9 -4.90 24.02 -16.08
C SER A 9 -5.55 24.52 -14.78
N PRO A 10 -5.55 25.84 -14.52
CA PRO A 10 -6.10 26.41 -13.29
C PRO A 10 -7.57 26.02 -13.03
N SER A 11 -8.39 25.92 -14.08
CA SER A 11 -9.80 25.52 -13.96
C SER A 11 -9.95 24.07 -13.50
N VAL A 12 -9.10 23.16 -13.96
CA VAL A 12 -9.10 21.76 -13.52
C VAL A 12 -8.57 21.64 -12.09
N GLN A 13 -7.51 22.39 -11.74
CA GLN A 13 -6.99 22.43 -10.36
C GLN A 13 -8.06 22.91 -9.37
N ALA A 14 -8.78 23.98 -9.71
CA ALA A 14 -9.87 24.51 -8.87
C ALA A 14 -10.98 23.47 -8.65
N ARG A 15 -11.41 22.78 -9.72
CA ARG A 15 -12.42 21.72 -9.63
C ARG A 15 -11.96 20.56 -8.75
N LEU A 16 -10.72 20.08 -8.94
CA LEU A 16 -10.17 18.98 -8.15
C LEU A 16 -10.05 19.33 -6.67
N ARG A 17 -9.55 20.52 -6.31
CA ARG A 17 -9.54 21.02 -4.92
C ARG A 17 -10.94 21.12 -4.32
N GLY A 18 -11.92 21.52 -5.14
CA GLY A 18 -13.31 21.62 -4.74
C GLY A 18 -13.92 20.26 -4.38
N SER A 19 -13.54 19.21 -5.11
CA SER A 19 -14.18 17.88 -5.01
C SER A 19 -13.40 16.85 -4.19
N VAL A 20 -12.07 16.87 -4.24
CA VAL A 20 -11.21 15.92 -3.52
C VAL A 20 -10.91 16.49 -2.15
N LYS A 21 -11.37 15.82 -1.10
CA LYS A 21 -11.14 16.22 0.30
C LYS A 21 -10.12 15.36 1.01
N LYS A 22 -10.07 14.08 0.63
CA LYS A 22 -9.25 13.08 1.27
C LYS A 22 -8.73 12.14 0.20
N MET A 23 -7.52 11.64 0.44
CA MET A 23 -6.95 10.53 -0.30
C MET A 23 -6.59 9.42 0.68
N ILE A 24 -6.85 8.18 0.30
CA ILE A 24 -6.52 7.01 1.11
C ILE A 24 -5.61 6.14 0.25
N MET A 25 -4.35 6.01 0.68
CA MET A 25 -3.43 4.99 0.19
C MET A 25 -3.75 3.72 0.97
N TRP A 26 -4.48 2.81 0.32
CA TRP A 26 -4.82 1.52 0.89
C TRP A 26 -3.65 0.56 0.66
N GLU A 27 -2.95 0.20 1.73
CA GLU A 27 -1.89 -0.81 1.77
C GLU A 27 -0.91 -0.79 0.60
N PRO A 28 -0.31 0.38 0.24
CA PRO A 28 0.71 0.39 -0.79
C PRO A 28 1.93 -0.42 -0.30
N PRO A 29 2.38 -1.45 -1.03
CA PRO A 29 3.61 -2.15 -0.70
C PRO A 29 4.83 -1.26 -1.00
N ALA A 30 5.96 -1.50 -0.33
CA ALA A 30 7.10 -0.59 -0.37
C ALA A 30 7.68 -0.39 -1.78
N HIS A 31 7.60 -1.42 -2.64
CA HIS A 31 8.07 -1.31 -4.02
C HIS A 31 7.26 -0.26 -4.80
N CYS A 32 5.93 -0.18 -4.62
CA CYS A 32 5.11 0.86 -5.26
C CYS A 32 5.45 2.28 -4.79
N LEU A 33 6.22 2.41 -3.71
CA LEU A 33 6.72 3.68 -3.19
C LEU A 33 8.17 3.98 -3.62
N GLY A 34 8.77 3.12 -4.45
CA GLY A 34 10.18 3.21 -4.82
C GLY A 34 11.13 2.92 -3.65
N VAL A 35 10.69 2.19 -2.62
CA VAL A 35 11.50 1.88 -1.43
C VAL A 35 12.28 0.60 -1.66
N LYS A 36 13.60 0.67 -1.48
CA LYS A 36 14.48 -0.50 -1.56
C LYS A 36 14.21 -1.44 -0.38
N LEU A 37 13.70 -2.62 -0.68
CA LEU A 37 13.47 -3.66 0.31
C LEU A 37 14.81 -4.33 0.70
N PRO A 38 15.01 -4.70 1.97
CA PRO A 38 16.05 -5.65 2.32
C PRO A 38 15.77 -7.02 1.67
N PRO A 39 16.76 -7.93 1.59
CA PRO A 39 16.54 -9.28 1.11
C PRO A 39 15.42 -9.95 1.92
N THR A 40 14.28 -10.16 1.28
CA THR A 40 13.08 -10.76 1.88
C THR A 40 12.41 -11.67 0.86
N TYR A 41 11.64 -12.64 1.36
CA TYR A 41 10.95 -13.57 0.49
C TYR A 41 9.78 -12.90 -0.24
N ILE A 42 9.80 -12.94 -1.58
CA ILE A 42 8.68 -12.57 -2.45
C ILE A 42 8.59 -13.67 -3.51
N PRO A 43 7.48 -14.44 -3.58
CA PRO A 43 7.39 -15.58 -4.51
C PRO A 43 7.61 -15.24 -5.99
N LEU A 44 7.32 -14.00 -6.41
CA LEU A 44 7.59 -13.53 -7.79
C LEU A 44 9.09 -13.55 -8.15
N LEU A 45 9.96 -13.47 -7.16
CA LEU A 45 11.41 -13.39 -7.30
C LEU A 45 12.11 -14.70 -6.89
N ASP A 46 11.37 -15.74 -6.51
CA ASP A 46 11.95 -17.02 -6.11
C ASP A 46 12.42 -17.82 -7.33
N GLU A 47 13.73 -17.88 -7.51
CA GLU A 47 14.37 -18.59 -8.62
C GLU A 47 14.22 -20.11 -8.54
N ASN A 48 13.87 -20.67 -7.37
CA ASN A 48 13.61 -22.10 -7.20
C ASN A 48 12.22 -22.51 -7.73
N LEU A 49 11.32 -21.54 -7.95
CA LEU A 49 10.03 -21.77 -8.59
C LEU A 49 10.14 -21.59 -10.10
N ALA A 50 9.47 -22.47 -10.85
CA ALA A 50 9.30 -22.30 -12.28
C ALA A 50 8.62 -20.95 -12.59
N PRO A 51 9.04 -20.20 -13.63
CA PRO A 51 8.54 -18.84 -13.87
C PRO A 51 7.02 -18.71 -13.98
N ASP A 52 6.34 -19.72 -14.53
CA ASP A 52 4.88 -19.81 -14.68
C ASP A 52 4.14 -20.15 -13.37
N VAL A 53 4.84 -20.76 -12.41
CA VAL A 53 4.31 -21.11 -11.09
C VAL A 53 4.38 -19.93 -10.12
N ARG A 54 5.37 -19.04 -10.26
CA ARG A 54 5.59 -17.90 -9.35
C ARG A 54 4.35 -17.02 -9.13
N PRO A 55 3.59 -16.61 -10.16
CA PRO A 55 2.42 -15.75 -9.95
C PRO A 55 1.30 -16.46 -9.18
N LEU A 56 1.18 -17.79 -9.32
CA LEU A 56 0.19 -18.59 -8.59
C LEU A 56 0.55 -18.70 -7.10
N VAL A 57 1.83 -18.92 -6.79
CA VAL A 57 2.33 -18.94 -5.41
C VAL A 57 2.23 -17.54 -4.80
N PHE A 58 2.61 -16.50 -5.56
CA PHE A 58 2.49 -15.11 -5.13
C PHE A 58 1.05 -14.76 -4.77
N ARG A 59 0.08 -15.10 -5.64
CA ARG A 59 -1.35 -14.86 -5.38
C ARG A 59 -1.76 -15.42 -4.02
N LYS A 60 -1.46 -16.70 -3.74
CA LYS A 60 -1.79 -17.29 -2.43
C LYS A 60 -1.07 -16.59 -1.30
N TRP A 61 0.22 -16.31 -1.46
CA TRP A 61 1.07 -15.69 -0.45
C TRP A 61 0.62 -14.27 -0.08
N VAL A 62 0.24 -13.43 -1.04
CA VAL A 62 -0.14 -12.04 -0.80
C VAL A 62 -1.46 -11.93 -0.03
N ALA A 63 -2.30 -12.95 -0.09
CA ALA A 63 -3.59 -13.02 0.59
C ALA A 63 -3.56 -13.75 1.93
N LEU A 64 -2.37 -14.00 2.48
CA LEU A 64 -2.24 -14.61 3.79
C LEU A 64 -2.47 -13.58 4.90
N HIS A 65 -2.87 -14.08 6.07
CA HIS A 65 -2.76 -13.35 7.32
C HIS A 65 -1.37 -13.55 7.91
N PHE A 66 -0.54 -12.52 7.87
CA PHE A 66 0.83 -12.56 8.42
C PHE A 66 0.81 -12.36 9.94
N HIS A 67 1.64 -13.11 10.67
CA HIS A 67 1.70 -13.06 12.12
C HIS A 67 2.95 -12.30 12.58
N HIS A 68 2.94 -10.98 12.40
CA HIS A 68 4.01 -10.12 12.89
C HIS A 68 4.05 -10.08 14.44
N GLY A 69 5.24 -9.80 14.97
CA GLY A 69 5.48 -9.46 16.37
C GLY A 69 5.12 -8.00 16.66
N ASP A 70 5.98 -7.29 17.37
CA ASP A 70 5.76 -5.89 17.72
C ASP A 70 6.10 -4.94 16.56
N LEU A 71 5.08 -4.52 15.80
CA LEU A 71 5.21 -3.58 14.68
C LEU A 71 5.57 -2.15 15.09
N SER A 72 5.54 -1.82 16.38
CA SER A 72 6.00 -0.51 16.89
C SER A 72 7.53 -0.40 16.90
N LEU A 73 8.24 -1.53 16.95
CA LEU A 73 9.69 -1.63 16.80
C LEU A 73 10.08 -1.49 15.32
N ARG A 74 10.02 -0.25 14.82
CA ARG A 74 10.33 0.06 13.41
C ARG A 74 11.71 -0.48 13.03
N HIS A 75 11.80 -1.00 11.81
CA HIS A 75 13.04 -1.54 11.22
C HIS A 75 13.58 -2.82 11.88
N ASP A 76 12.93 -3.35 12.92
CA ASP A 76 13.27 -4.66 13.47
C ASP A 76 12.65 -5.78 12.62
N MET A 77 13.47 -6.31 11.72
CA MET A 77 13.10 -7.39 10.81
C MET A 77 12.78 -8.71 11.53
N SER A 78 13.20 -8.90 12.79
CA SER A 78 12.85 -10.09 13.56
C SER A 78 11.38 -10.13 13.96
N GLN A 79 10.71 -8.97 13.98
CA GLN A 79 9.27 -8.86 14.25
C GLN A 79 8.41 -9.13 13.01
N ILE A 80 9.01 -9.24 11.83
CA ILE A 80 8.28 -9.27 10.57
C ILE A 80 8.21 -10.70 10.03
N ASP A 81 7.03 -11.30 10.14
CA ASP A 81 6.67 -12.50 9.38
C ASP A 81 6.72 -12.23 7.87
N GLN A 82 7.50 -13.04 7.15
CA GLN A 82 7.67 -12.96 5.69
C GLN A 82 6.80 -13.98 4.94
N GLY A 83 6.01 -14.79 5.65
CA GLY A 83 5.14 -15.78 5.03
C GLY A 83 5.87 -17.03 4.54
N ASN A 84 7.01 -17.37 5.15
CA ASN A 84 7.83 -18.52 4.74
C ASN A 84 7.17 -19.87 5.07
N ASP A 85 6.33 -19.93 6.11
CA ASP A 85 5.64 -21.16 6.55
C ASP A 85 4.12 -21.03 6.40
N ASN A 86 3.57 -21.37 5.25
CA ASN A 86 2.14 -21.24 4.95
C ASN A 86 1.25 -22.32 5.57
N THR A 87 1.82 -23.28 6.31
CA THR A 87 1.09 -24.47 6.77
C THR A 87 -0.01 -24.18 7.80
N ARG A 88 -0.04 -22.97 8.37
CA ARG A 88 -1.00 -22.55 9.40
C ARG A 88 -1.84 -21.33 9.03
N ARG A 89 -1.77 -20.87 7.78
CA ARG A 89 -2.43 -19.62 7.36
C ARG A 89 -3.62 -19.92 6.45
N THR A 90 -4.72 -19.21 6.68
CA THR A 90 -5.89 -19.21 5.81
C THR A 90 -5.79 -18.05 4.83
N SER A 91 -5.99 -18.35 3.55
CA SER A 91 -6.19 -17.36 2.50
C SER A 91 -7.68 -17.33 2.11
N PRO A 92 -8.26 -16.17 1.77
CA PRO A 92 -9.60 -16.11 1.17
C PRO A 92 -9.69 -16.93 -0.12
N PHE A 93 -8.54 -17.11 -0.81
CA PHE A 93 -8.46 -17.97 -1.98
C PHE A 93 -8.62 -19.46 -1.68
N ASP A 94 -8.39 -19.91 -0.45
CA ASP A 94 -8.58 -21.32 -0.08
C ASP A 94 -10.07 -21.71 -0.07
N ALA A 95 -10.97 -20.75 0.13
CA ALA A 95 -12.42 -20.94 0.09
C ALA A 95 -13.02 -20.66 -1.31
N THR A 96 -12.23 -20.19 -2.26
CA THR A 96 -12.69 -19.80 -3.61
C THR A 96 -12.42 -20.95 -4.60
N SER A 97 -13.41 -21.29 -5.43
CA SER A 97 -13.23 -22.34 -6.43
C SER A 97 -12.15 -21.98 -7.47
N PRO A 98 -11.43 -22.96 -8.06
CA PRO A 98 -10.46 -22.68 -9.12
C PRO A 98 -11.07 -21.93 -10.32
N GLU A 99 -12.31 -22.27 -10.69
CA GLU A 99 -13.04 -21.64 -11.79
C GLU A 99 -13.32 -20.16 -11.49
N GLU A 100 -13.77 -19.86 -10.28
CA GLU A 100 -14.00 -18.49 -9.83
C GLU A 100 -12.68 -17.71 -9.71
N LEU A 101 -11.63 -18.30 -9.15
CA LEU A 101 -10.30 -17.68 -9.11
C LEU A 101 -9.78 -17.32 -10.51
N ALA A 102 -10.11 -18.13 -11.52
CA ALA A 102 -9.73 -17.88 -12.90
C ALA A 102 -10.51 -16.71 -13.54
N THR A 103 -11.72 -16.39 -13.06
CA THR A 103 -12.46 -15.20 -13.52
C THR A 103 -12.01 -13.92 -12.81
N LEU A 104 -11.46 -14.06 -11.60
CA LEU A 104 -11.00 -12.94 -10.75
C LEU A 104 -9.54 -12.56 -10.97
N THR A 105 -8.74 -13.42 -11.62
CA THR A 105 -7.29 -13.20 -11.80
C THR A 105 -6.91 -13.14 -13.28
N ASP A 106 -6.22 -12.08 -13.71
CA ASP A 106 -5.49 -12.05 -14.98
C ASP A 106 -3.98 -11.94 -14.72
N LEU A 107 -3.24 -13.00 -15.05
CA LEU A 107 -1.78 -13.06 -14.84
C LEU A 107 -0.97 -12.54 -16.05
N ARG A 108 -1.63 -12.29 -17.19
CA ARG A 108 -0.96 -11.87 -18.43
C ARG A 108 -0.28 -10.50 -18.32
N PRO A 109 -0.82 -9.51 -17.60
CA PRO A 109 -0.16 -8.21 -17.41
C PRO A 109 1.18 -8.30 -16.68
N GLY A 110 1.36 -9.27 -15.78
CA GLY A 110 2.57 -9.44 -14.97
C GLY A 110 3.85 -9.39 -15.80
N ALA A 111 3.99 -10.31 -16.75
CA ALA A 111 5.18 -10.39 -17.61
C ALA A 111 5.28 -9.27 -18.67
N ARG A 112 4.19 -8.52 -18.91
CA ARG A 112 4.13 -7.48 -19.96
C ARG A 112 4.40 -6.08 -19.42
N CYS A 113 3.94 -5.77 -18.22
CA CYS A 113 4.03 -4.41 -17.65
C CYS A 113 4.21 -4.40 -16.13
N ASP A 114 3.46 -5.19 -15.37
CA ASP A 114 3.36 -4.97 -13.91
C ASP A 114 4.64 -5.36 -13.17
N ASN A 115 5.29 -6.47 -13.57
CA ASN A 115 6.54 -6.91 -12.93
C ASN A 115 7.70 -5.93 -13.17
N TYR A 116 7.61 -5.05 -14.17
CA TYR A 116 8.65 -4.05 -14.41
C TYR A 116 8.53 -2.86 -13.46
N LEU A 117 7.35 -2.59 -12.90
CA LEU A 117 7.17 -1.53 -11.89
C LEU A 117 7.98 -1.84 -10.63
N ILE A 118 8.11 -3.12 -10.28
CA ILE A 118 8.90 -3.56 -9.12
C ILE A 118 10.40 -3.73 -9.43
N ALA A 119 10.82 -3.48 -10.68
CA ALA A 119 12.23 -3.62 -11.06
C ALA A 119 13.07 -2.45 -10.52
N PRO A 120 14.34 -2.69 -10.14
CA PRO A 120 15.22 -1.65 -9.61
C PRO A 120 15.31 -0.38 -10.48
N THR A 121 15.17 -0.52 -11.80
CA THR A 121 15.23 0.58 -12.76
C THR A 121 14.07 1.57 -12.65
N PHE A 122 12.91 1.15 -12.14
CA PHE A 122 11.73 2.01 -11.99
C PHE A 122 11.61 2.65 -10.60
N MET A 123 12.30 2.11 -9.61
CA MET A 123 12.17 2.55 -8.21
C MET A 123 12.46 4.03 -7.99
N ASP A 124 13.47 4.59 -8.66
CA ASP A 124 13.80 6.01 -8.51
C ASP A 124 12.73 6.92 -9.13
N VAL A 125 12.07 6.46 -10.20
CA VAL A 125 10.94 7.16 -10.82
C VAL A 125 9.74 7.13 -9.87
N GLU A 126 9.41 5.97 -9.32
CA GLU A 126 8.32 5.83 -8.34
C GLU A 126 8.57 6.68 -7.11
N ARG A 127 9.78 6.64 -6.54
CA ARG A 127 10.16 7.46 -5.38
C ARG A 127 10.01 8.95 -5.68
N SER A 128 10.44 9.39 -6.87
CA SER A 128 10.30 10.79 -7.30
C SER A 128 8.83 11.20 -7.42
N ILE A 129 7.98 10.34 -7.95
CA ILE A 129 6.52 10.58 -8.06
C ILE A 129 5.88 10.65 -6.67
N VAL A 130 6.24 9.73 -5.77
CA VAL A 130 5.73 9.68 -4.39
C VAL A 130 6.16 10.93 -3.62
N TYR A 131 7.43 11.30 -3.71
CA TYR A 131 7.94 12.52 -3.09
C TYR A 131 7.19 13.75 -3.60
N LYS A 132 7.04 13.88 -4.92
CA LYS A 132 6.27 14.97 -5.52
C LYS A 132 4.80 14.97 -5.09
N ALA A 133 4.17 13.80 -4.97
CA ALA A 133 2.77 13.69 -4.56
C ALA A 133 2.55 14.07 -3.09
N LEU A 134 3.47 13.67 -2.20
CA LEU A 134 3.23 13.62 -0.76
C LEU A 134 4.00 14.68 0.03
N PHE A 135 5.15 15.14 -0.47
CA PHE A 135 6.08 15.98 0.31
C PHE A 135 6.50 17.27 -0.39
N ASP A 136 6.38 17.37 -1.73
CA ASP A 136 6.67 18.61 -2.46
C ASP A 136 5.70 19.74 -2.07
N SER A 137 6.25 20.87 -1.60
CA SER A 137 5.47 22.00 -1.06
C SER A 137 4.54 22.64 -2.11
N THR A 138 4.97 22.70 -3.37
CA THR A 138 4.16 23.25 -4.47
C THR A 138 2.93 22.36 -4.73
N THR A 139 3.15 21.05 -4.80
CA THR A 139 2.06 20.09 -4.99
C THR A 139 1.11 20.08 -3.80
N ARG A 140 1.63 20.09 -2.57
CA ARG A 140 0.82 20.11 -1.33
C ARG A 140 -0.02 21.36 -1.20
N SER A 141 0.56 22.54 -1.44
CA SER A 141 -0.19 23.80 -1.45
C SER A 141 -1.25 23.84 -2.55
N THR A 142 -0.97 23.26 -3.72
CA THR A 142 -1.94 23.17 -4.82
C THR A 142 -3.13 22.28 -4.50
N TRP A 143 -2.97 21.25 -3.67
CA TRP A 143 -4.12 20.45 -3.20
C TRP A 143 -4.95 21.16 -2.11
N SER A 144 -4.48 22.26 -1.53
CA SER A 144 -5.22 23.06 -0.54
C SER A 144 -5.64 22.28 0.72
N GLY A 145 -4.73 21.49 1.30
CA GLY A 145 -4.97 20.84 2.59
C GLY A 145 -5.78 19.54 2.52
N VAL A 146 -5.75 18.83 1.39
CA VAL A 146 -6.27 17.45 1.31
C VAL A 146 -5.56 16.56 2.33
N ASP A 147 -6.34 15.88 3.17
CA ASP A 147 -5.81 14.85 4.04
C ASP A 147 -5.35 13.67 3.19
N VAL A 148 -4.13 13.20 3.44
CA VAL A 148 -3.67 11.93 2.86
C VAL A 148 -3.56 10.93 3.99
N TRP A 149 -4.25 9.80 3.84
CA TRP A 149 -4.23 8.69 4.77
C TRP A 149 -3.42 7.54 4.19
N HIS A 150 -2.63 6.90 5.04
CA HIS A 150 -2.06 5.58 4.81
C HIS A 150 -2.81 4.58 5.70
N LEU A 151 -3.62 3.73 5.07
CA LEU A 151 -4.42 2.71 5.74
C LEU A 151 -3.72 1.36 5.59
N VAL A 152 -3.46 0.68 6.70
CA VAL A 152 -2.77 -0.61 6.73
C VAL A 152 -3.48 -1.63 7.62
N GLY A 153 -3.53 -2.90 7.22
CA GLY A 153 -3.89 -4.01 8.09
C GLY A 153 -2.70 -4.54 8.88
N ASP A 154 -2.88 -4.89 10.15
CA ASP A 154 -1.79 -5.45 10.98
C ASP A 154 -1.41 -6.90 10.59
N LYS A 155 -2.17 -7.55 9.70
CA LYS A 155 -1.87 -8.87 9.10
C LYS A 155 -1.50 -8.78 7.62
N ALA A 156 -1.28 -7.57 7.08
CA ALA A 156 -0.85 -7.34 5.71
C ALA A 156 0.54 -7.92 5.44
N THR A 157 0.97 -7.97 4.17
CA THR A 157 2.32 -8.45 3.83
C THR A 157 3.39 -7.58 4.49
N HIS A 158 4.56 -8.17 4.75
CA HIS A 158 5.71 -7.44 5.31
C HIS A 158 6.10 -6.19 4.50
N THR A 159 5.90 -6.24 3.17
CA THR A 159 6.24 -5.11 2.30
C THR A 159 5.36 -3.88 2.55
N VAL A 160 4.13 -4.04 3.06
CA VAL A 160 3.24 -2.93 3.42
C VAL A 160 3.68 -2.30 4.75
N HIS A 161 4.15 -3.09 5.71
CA HIS A 161 4.69 -2.58 6.97
C HIS A 161 5.99 -1.80 6.77
N MET A 162 6.85 -2.27 5.87
CA MET A 162 8.05 -1.51 5.47
C MET A 162 7.71 -0.18 4.80
N ALA A 163 6.68 -0.17 3.93
CA ALA A 163 6.16 1.06 3.35
C ALA A 163 5.68 2.02 4.44
N THR A 164 4.96 1.50 5.43
CA THR A 164 4.44 2.25 6.57
C THR A 164 5.58 2.89 7.37
N TRP A 165 6.63 2.12 7.70
CA TRP A 165 7.80 2.64 8.42
C TRP A 165 8.51 3.72 7.61
N TYR A 166 8.76 3.47 6.32
CA TYR A 166 9.37 4.46 5.44
C TYR A 166 8.57 5.78 5.41
N LEU A 167 7.25 5.70 5.23
CA LEU A 167 6.40 6.90 5.20
C LEU A 167 6.37 7.64 6.53
N LYS A 168 6.36 6.94 7.66
CA LYS A 168 6.44 7.58 9.00
C LYS A 168 7.76 8.34 9.14
N ASP A 169 8.87 7.73 8.74
CA ASP A 169 10.18 8.39 8.77
C ASP A 169 10.22 9.61 7.84
N GLN A 170 9.62 9.54 6.65
CA GLN A 170 9.52 10.70 5.76
C GLN A 170 8.66 11.83 6.34
N VAL A 171 7.56 11.51 7.03
CA VAL A 171 6.71 12.52 7.71
C VAL A 171 7.49 13.19 8.84
N GLU A 172 8.24 12.43 9.63
CA GLU A 172 9.09 12.95 10.70
C GLU A 172 10.20 13.85 10.15
N LEU A 173 10.87 13.42 9.06
CA LEU A 173 11.91 14.21 8.39
C LEU A 173 11.38 15.50 7.77
N ALA A 174 10.14 15.49 7.25
CA ALA A 174 9.53 16.68 6.67
C ALA A 174 9.25 17.78 7.72
N GLY A 175 9.06 17.40 8.99
CA GLY A 175 8.94 18.34 10.11
C GLY A 175 7.80 19.37 9.97
N THR A 176 6.74 19.04 9.24
CA THR A 176 5.66 19.99 8.95
C THR A 176 4.70 20.14 10.15
N PRO A 177 4.13 21.34 10.42
CA PRO A 177 3.21 21.55 11.54
C PRO A 177 1.95 20.67 11.50
N HIS A 178 1.50 20.33 10.30
CA HIS A 178 0.48 19.32 10.05
C HIS A 178 1.13 18.14 9.35
N PRO A 179 0.89 16.89 9.78
CA PRO A 179 1.53 15.73 9.17
C PRO A 179 1.13 15.65 7.70
N ALA A 180 2.12 15.44 6.83
CA ALA A 180 1.88 15.27 5.39
C ALA A 180 1.00 14.03 5.09
N ILE A 181 1.05 13.03 5.98
CA ILE A 181 0.32 11.77 5.90
C ILE A 181 -0.20 11.41 7.30
N LEU A 182 -1.48 11.03 7.36
CA LEU A 182 -2.14 10.47 8.54
C LEU A 182 -2.11 8.94 8.44
N PHE A 183 -1.95 8.26 9.56
CA PHE A 183 -1.84 6.80 9.59
C PHE A 183 -3.04 6.18 10.28
N ALA A 184 -3.60 5.14 9.67
CA ALA A 184 -4.68 4.36 10.26
C ALA A 184 -4.35 2.87 10.13
N GLU A 185 -4.59 2.13 11.20
CA GLU A 185 -4.47 0.68 11.20
C GLU A 185 -5.86 0.02 11.24
N ASN A 186 -5.97 -1.14 10.61
CA ASN A 186 -7.14 -2.00 10.68
C ASN A 186 -6.77 -3.34 11.33
N PRO A 187 -7.04 -3.53 12.63
CA PRO A 187 -6.66 -4.73 13.34
C PRO A 187 -7.32 -6.00 12.78
N GLY A 188 -6.55 -7.07 12.67
CA GLY A 188 -6.93 -8.35 12.07
C GLY A 188 -6.89 -8.39 10.54
N ALA A 189 -6.73 -7.25 9.86
CA ALA A 189 -6.90 -7.18 8.41
C ALA A 189 -5.66 -7.67 7.63
N SER A 190 -5.88 -8.55 6.66
CA SER A 190 -4.91 -8.94 5.63
C SER A 190 -4.87 -7.90 4.49
N HIS A 191 -4.00 -8.13 3.49
CA HIS A 191 -3.96 -7.31 2.28
C HIS A 191 -5.27 -7.36 1.45
N PHE A 192 -6.08 -8.40 1.65
CA PHE A 192 -7.34 -8.64 0.93
C PHE A 192 -8.57 -8.45 1.83
N TYR A 193 -8.46 -7.64 2.88
CA TYR A 193 -9.55 -7.43 3.83
C TYR A 193 -10.86 -6.97 3.19
N MET A 194 -10.81 -6.21 2.09
CA MET A 194 -12.02 -5.80 1.34
C MET A 194 -12.78 -6.97 0.71
N TRP A 195 -12.12 -8.10 0.48
CA TRP A 195 -12.75 -9.32 0.03
C TRP A 195 -13.35 -10.09 1.21
N GLU A 196 -12.61 -10.16 2.32
CA GLU A 196 -12.95 -10.98 3.49
C GLU A 196 -14.09 -10.40 4.33
N ASP A 197 -14.08 -9.08 4.52
CA ASP A 197 -15.08 -8.32 5.30
C ASP A 197 -15.36 -6.99 4.58
N PRO A 198 -16.11 -7.01 3.46
CA PRO A 198 -16.39 -5.82 2.67
C PRO A 198 -17.14 -4.75 3.47
N GLU A 199 -18.06 -5.12 4.35
CA GLU A 199 -18.77 -4.18 5.21
C GLU A 199 -17.83 -3.48 6.21
N GLY A 200 -16.93 -4.24 6.84
CA GLY A 200 -15.92 -3.68 7.73
C GLY A 200 -14.92 -2.78 7.00
N ALA A 201 -14.49 -3.17 5.81
CA ALA A 201 -13.69 -2.35 4.90
C ALA A 201 -14.37 -1.01 4.59
N MET A 202 -15.64 -1.04 4.21
CA MET A 202 -16.41 0.18 3.92
C MET A 202 -16.62 1.05 5.16
N LYS A 203 -16.90 0.46 6.33
CA LYS A 203 -16.98 1.21 7.60
C LYS A 203 -15.67 1.89 7.94
N LYS A 204 -14.53 1.22 7.73
CA LYS A 204 -13.21 1.81 7.97
C LYS A 204 -12.97 2.99 7.04
N LEU A 205 -13.25 2.84 5.74
CA LEU A 205 -13.17 3.94 4.78
C LEU A 205 -14.06 5.12 5.17
N GLU A 206 -15.33 4.85 5.51
CA GLU A 206 -16.26 5.88 5.93
C GLU A 206 -15.74 6.64 7.15
N ALA A 207 -15.21 5.94 8.16
CA ALA A 207 -14.63 6.55 9.35
C ALA A 207 -13.48 7.52 9.02
N LEU A 208 -12.59 7.15 8.09
CA LEU A 208 -11.50 8.03 7.63
C LEU A 208 -12.01 9.23 6.84
N THR A 209 -13.17 9.11 6.19
CA THR A 209 -13.78 10.19 5.42
C THR A 209 -14.51 11.24 6.26
N ARG A 210 -14.77 10.95 7.54
CA ARG A 210 -15.39 11.94 8.44
C ARG A 210 -14.45 13.12 8.66
N PRO A 211 -14.97 14.34 8.86
CA PRO A 211 -14.16 15.47 9.27
C PRO A 211 -13.37 15.10 10.52
N LEU A 212 -12.07 15.43 10.53
CA LEU A 212 -11.30 15.37 11.76
C LEU A 212 -11.99 16.29 12.77
N LYS A 213 -12.30 15.78 13.96
CA LYS A 213 -12.78 16.64 15.04
C LYS A 213 -11.64 17.63 15.33
N CYS A 214 -11.87 18.91 15.08
CA CYS A 214 -11.00 19.93 15.66
C CYS A 214 -11.23 19.85 17.17
N ASP A 215 -10.24 19.37 17.92
CA ASP A 215 -10.26 19.59 19.37
C ASP A 215 -10.25 21.11 19.60
N PRO A 216 -11.17 21.64 20.43
CA PRO A 216 -11.26 23.07 20.73
C PRO A 216 -10.06 23.59 21.52
#